data_AF-T1A0B6-F1
#
_entry.id   AF-T1A0B6-F1
#
_cell.length_a   1.000
_cell.length_b   1.000
_cell.length_c   1.000
_cell.angle_alpha   90.00
_cell.angle_beta   90.00
_cell.angle_gamma   90.00
#
_symmetry.space_group_name_H-M   'P 1'
#
loop_
_entity.id
_entity.type
_entity.pdbx_description
1 polymer ?
#
loop_
_entity_poly.entity_id
_entity_poly.type
_entity_poly.pdbx_seq_one_letter_code
_entity_poly.pdbx_strand_id
1 'polypeptide(L)' 'MSAGLLDTSVLIAWDDPAVLAALPDEAAVSTITMAELAAGPHLAHQPAERARRQADLQRVESLFDPID' A
#
# COMPACT_ATOMS: atom_id res chain seq x y z
N MET A 1 14.61 -4.49 -16.78
CA MET A 1 13.56 -4.66 -15.76
C MET A 1 14.09 -4.02 -14.49
N SER A 2 13.44 -2.95 -14.04
CA SER A 2 13.74 -2.33 -12.75
C SER A 2 12.95 -3.04 -11.66
N ALA A 3 13.59 -3.26 -10.51
CA ALA A 3 12.95 -3.83 -9.33
C ALA A 3 13.02 -2.83 -8.17
N GLY A 4 11.97 -2.74 -7.34
CA GLY A 4 11.93 -1.83 -6.20
C GLY A 4 11.10 -2.34 -5.04
N LEU A 5 11.53 -1.97 -3.83
CA LEU A 5 10.77 -2.18 -2.60
C LEU A 5 9.96 -0.91 -2.33
N LEU A 6 8.63 -1.02 -2.33
CA LEU A 6 7.73 0.11 -2.13
C LEU A 6 7.56 0.40 -0.64
N ASP A 7 7.59 1.69 -0.31
CA ASP A 7 7.22 2.20 1.01
C ASP A 7 5.70 2.35 1.15
N THR A 8 5.21 2.41 2.38
CA THR A 8 3.79 2.60 2.70
C THR A 8 3.21 3.87 2.08
N SER A 9 4.00 4.96 2.03
CA SER A 9 3.54 6.22 1.42
C SER A 9 3.22 6.09 -0.07
N VAL A 10 3.95 5.23 -0.80
CA VAL A 10 3.70 4.95 -2.22
C VAL A 10 2.36 4.24 -2.40
N LEU A 11 2.06 3.27 -1.52
CA LEU A 11 0.80 2.52 -1.55
C LEU A 11 -0.40 3.37 -1.14
N ILE A 12 -0.21 4.32 -0.21
CA ILE A 12 -1.26 5.29 0.14
C ILE A 12 -1.55 6.25 -1.03
N ALA A 13 -0.53 6.59 -1.82
CA ALA A 13 -0.64 7.45 -2.98
C ALA A 13 -0.93 6.68 -4.29
N TRP A 14 -1.38 5.43 -4.21
CA TRP A 14 -1.54 4.53 -5.36
C TRP A 14 -2.44 5.06 -6.48
N ASP A 15 -3.44 5.88 -6.13
CA ASP A 15 -4.37 6.47 -7.10
C ASP A 15 -3.81 7.76 -7.77
N ASP A 16 -2.60 8.21 -7.39
CA ASP A 16 -1.90 9.33 -8.03
C ASP A 16 -1.22 8.87 -9.35
N PRO A 17 -1.60 9.43 -10.52
CA PRO A 17 -1.00 9.06 -11.79
C PRO A 17 0.52 9.27 -11.86
N ALA A 18 1.06 10.25 -11.14
CA ALA A 18 2.50 10.50 -11.12
C ALA A 18 3.26 9.41 -10.36
N VAL A 19 2.64 8.85 -9.31
CA VAL A 19 3.19 7.73 -8.56
C VAL A 19 3.18 6.47 -9.40
N LEU A 20 2.05 6.15 -10.04
CA LEU A 20 1.92 4.98 -10.92
C LEU A 20 2.93 5.02 -12.08
N ALA A 21 3.12 6.20 -12.69
CA ALA A 21 4.09 6.37 -13.79
C ALA A 21 5.55 6.20 -13.36
N ALA A 22 5.85 6.26 -12.06
CA ALA A 22 7.19 6.15 -11.50
C ALA A 22 7.51 4.77 -10.90
N LEU A 23 6.56 3.82 -10.93
CA LEU A 23 6.76 2.49 -10.36
C LEU A 23 7.79 1.67 -11.17
N PRO A 24 8.57 0.80 -10.49
CA PRO A 24 9.44 -0.16 -11.17
C PRO A 24 8.63 -1.20 -11.94
N ASP A 25 9.28 -1.91 -12.88
CA ASP A 25 8.64 -3.02 -13.61
C ASP A 25 8.22 -4.16 -12.65
N GLU A 26 9.03 -4.38 -11.60
CA GLU A 26 8.79 -5.36 -10.55
C GLU A 26 8.77 -4.66 -9.18
N ALA A 27 7.69 -4.86 -8.42
CA ALA A 27 7.50 -4.24 -7.11
C ALA A 27 7.36 -5.30 -6.02
N ALA A 28 8.01 -5.08 -4.88
CA ALA A 28 7.79 -5.80 -3.64
C ALA A 28 7.40 -4.83 -2.53
N VAL A 29 6.80 -5.34 -1.46
CA VAL A 29 6.51 -4.58 -0.23
C VAL A 29 7.13 -5.29 0.96
N SER A 30 7.48 -4.54 1.99
CA SER A 30 8.00 -5.15 3.22
C SER A 30 6.84 -5.67 4.08
N THR A 31 7.13 -6.66 4.94
CA THR A 31 6.16 -7.09 5.97
C THR A 31 5.79 -5.97 6.93
N ILE A 32 6.70 -5.02 7.17
CA ILE A 32 6.44 -3.82 7.98
C ILE A 32 5.45 -2.89 7.27
N THR A 33 5.56 -2.72 5.95
CA THR A 33 4.62 -1.94 5.13
C THR A 33 3.20 -2.51 5.25
N MET A 34 3.05 -3.84 5.19
CA MET A 34 1.76 -4.50 5.42
C MET A 34 1.22 -4.25 6.83
N ALA A 35 2.09 -4.31 7.85
CA ALA A 35 1.71 -4.05 9.23
C ALA A 35 1.28 -2.59 9.46
N GLU A 36 1.95 -1.63 8.83
CA GLU A 36 1.59 -0.21 8.89
C GLU A 36 0.21 0.07 8.27
N LEU A 37 -0.07 -0.50 7.09
CA LEU A 37 -1.39 -0.43 6.46
C LEU A 37 -2.47 -1.07 7.34
N ALA A 38 -2.17 -2.23 7.94
CA ALA A 38 -3.09 -2.92 8.86
C ALA A 38 -3.40 -2.11 10.12
N ALA A 39 -2.42 -1.36 10.64
CA ALA A 39 -2.63 -0.45 11.77
C ALA A 39 -3.45 0.80 11.39
N GLY A 40 -3.39 1.22 10.13
CA GLY A 40 -4.01 2.44 9.60
C GLY A 40 -5.49 2.64 9.99
N PRO A 41 -6.39 1.67 9.74
CA PRO A 41 -7.82 1.75 10.11
C PRO A 41 -8.05 1.94 11.62
N HIS A 42 -7.21 1.33 12.47
CA HIS A 42 -7.34 1.44 13.92
C HIS A 42 -6.94 2.82 14.46
N LEU A 43 -6.05 3.52 13.74
CA LEU A 43 -5.57 4.86 14.08
C LEU A 43 -6.46 5.99 13.51
N ALA A 44 -7.44 5.66 12.68
CA ALA A 44 -8.33 6.65 12.08
C ALA A 44 -9.44 7.11 13.03
N HIS A 45 -9.51 8.41 13.28
CA HIS A 45 -10.53 9.02 14.16
C HIS A 45 -11.90 9.19 13.49
N GLN A 46 -11.93 9.35 12.16
CA GLN A 46 -13.16 9.60 11.40
C GLN A 46 -13.61 8.34 10.65
N PRO A 47 -14.92 8.03 10.60
CA PRO A 47 -15.43 6.86 9.90
C PRO A 47 -15.04 6.80 8.42
N ALA A 48 -15.08 7.94 7.71
CA ALA A 48 -14.70 8.01 6.30
C ALA A 48 -13.22 7.68 6.08
N GLU A 49 -12.34 8.24 6.92
CA GLU A 49 -10.90 7.96 6.85
C GLU A 49 -10.58 6.49 7.17
N ARG A 50 -11.27 5.92 8.17
CA ARG A 50 -11.14 4.50 8.50
C ARG A 50 -11.57 3.60 7.35
N ALA A 51 -12.69 3.91 6.69
CA ALA A 51 -13.16 3.16 5.54
C ALA A 51 -12.17 3.24 4.36
N ARG A 52 -11.60 4.43 4.10
CA ARG A 52 -10.56 4.62 3.08
C ARG A 52 -9.34 3.74 3.36
N ARG A 53 -8.76 3.84 4.56
CA ARG A 53 -7.58 3.03 4.95
C ARG A 53 -7.86 1.53 4.93
N GLN A 54 -9.09 1.12 5.25
CA GLN A 54 -9.49 -0.29 5.16
C GLN A 54 -9.53 -0.77 3.70
N ALA A 55 -10.03 0.06 2.79
CA ALA A 55 -10.02 -0.24 1.36
C ALA A 55 -8.59 -0.27 0.79
N ASP A 56 -7.72 0.65 1.23
CA ASP A 56 -6.30 0.67 0.83
C ASP A 56 -5.59 -0.63 1.27
N LEU A 57 -5.78 -1.07 2.51
CA LEU A 57 -5.26 -2.35 3.01
C LEU A 57 -5.74 -3.53 2.14
N GLN A 58 -7.06 -3.64 1.92
CA GLN A 58 -7.64 -4.73 1.13
C GLN A 58 -7.13 -4.75 -0.31
N ARG A 59 -6.94 -3.57 -0.91
CA ARG A 59 -6.35 -3.45 -2.25
C ARG A 59 -4.93 -3.99 -2.25
N VAL A 60 -4.08 -3.56 -1.33
CA VAL A 60 -2.68 -4.02 -1.28
C VAL A 60 -2.61 -5.52 -1.02
N GLU A 61 -3.42 -6.07 -0.11
CA GLU A 61 -3.53 -7.52 0.13
C GLU A 61 -3.96 -8.30 -1.12
N SER A 62 -4.75 -7.70 -2.02
CA SER A 62 -5.16 -8.32 -3.28
C SER A 62 -4.12 -8.23 -4.41
N LEU A 63 -3.12 -7.35 -4.27
CA LEU A 63 -2.12 -7.07 -5.31
C LEU A 63 -0.80 -7.80 -5.08
N PHE A 64 -0.48 -8.15 -3.83
CA PHE A 64 0.82 -8.72 -3.46
C PHE A 64 0.65 -10.11 -2.84
N ASP A 65 1.35 -11.08 -3.41
CA ASP A 65 1.51 -12.42 -2.84
C ASP A 65 2.72 -12.49 -1.89
N PRO A 66 2.68 -13.35 -0.86
CA PRO A 66 3.84 -13.64 -0.04
C PRO A 66 5.01 -14.18 -0.88
N ILE A 67 6.22 -13.76 -0.54
CA ILE A 67 7.45 -14.30 -1.14
C ILE A 67 7.90 -15.49 -0.28
N ASP A 68 8.14 -16.64 -0.91
CA ASP A 68 8.66 -17.87 -0.29
C ASP A 68 10.15 -17.80 0.05
#